data_AF-A0A8S3DYL3-F1
#
_entry.id   AF-A0A8S3DYL3-F1
#
_cell.length_a   1.000
_cell.length_b   1.000
_cell.length_c   1.000
_cell.angle_alpha   90.00
_cell.angle_beta   90.00
_cell.angle_gamma   90.00
#
_symmetry.space_group_name_H-M   'P 1'
#
loop_
_entity.id
_entity.type
_entity.pdbx_description
1 polymer ?
#
loop_
_entity_poly.entity_id
_entity_poly.type
_entity_poly.pdbx_seq_one_letter_code
_entity_poly.pdbx_strand_id
1 'polypeptide(L)' 'PLVCIPATISNNVPGTEFSIGADTALNEIVKICDKIKQSAQGSKRRIFVIETMGGYCG' A
#
# COMPACT_ATOMS: atom_id res chain seq x y z
N PRO A 1 0.19 -26.59 21.44
CA PRO A 1 -0.58 -25.79 20.47
C PRO A 1 0.28 -24.68 19.82
N LEU A 2 0.21 -24.56 18.49
CA LEU A 2 0.87 -23.52 17.70
C LEU A 2 -0.19 -22.68 16.99
N VAL A 3 -0.03 -21.35 17.03
CA VAL A 3 -0.92 -20.39 16.36
C VAL A 3 -0.07 -19.42 15.53
N CYS A 4 -0.53 -19.09 14.34
CA CYS A 4 0.10 -18.10 13.46
C CYS A 4 -0.75 -16.83 13.44
N ILE A 5 -0.10 -15.67 13.55
CA ILE A 5 -0.74 -14.36 13.39
C ILE A 5 -0.21 -13.75 12.09
N PRO A 6 -1.06 -13.53 11.08
CA PRO A 6 -0.63 -12.96 9.80
C PRO A 6 -0.23 -11.50 9.98
N ALA A 7 1.05 -11.18 9.77
CA ALA A 7 1.59 -9.83 9.86
C ALA A 7 2.50 -9.54 8.66
N THR A 8 1.98 -8.77 7.70
CA THR A 8 2.67 -8.38 6.46
C THR A 8 1.94 -7.18 5.85
N ILE A 9 2.66 -6.34 5.11
CA ILE A 9 2.06 -5.24 4.33
C ILE A 9 1.43 -5.74 3.03
N SER A 10 1.85 -6.90 2.53
CA SER A 10 1.42 -7.43 1.22
C SER A 10 0.08 -8.15 1.25
N ASN A 11 -0.49 -8.38 2.44
CA ASN A 11 -1.71 -9.15 2.64
C ASN A 11 -1.74 -10.52 1.92
N ASN A 12 -0.58 -11.20 1.85
CA ASN A 12 -0.39 -12.41 1.05
C ASN A 12 -0.37 -13.70 1.88
N VAL A 13 -0.93 -13.70 3.10
CA VAL A 13 -0.97 -14.89 3.95
C VAL A 13 -2.22 -15.71 3.62
N PRO A 14 -2.08 -16.97 3.16
CA PRO A 14 -3.25 -17.81 2.87
C PRO A 14 -4.08 -18.09 4.12
N GLY A 15 -5.40 -18.10 3.97
CA GLY A 15 -6.34 -18.42 5.06
C GLY A 15 -6.79 -17.22 5.90
N THR A 16 -6.37 -16.00 5.56
CA THR A 16 -6.92 -14.76 6.11
C THR A 16 -7.22 -13.77 4.98
N GLU A 17 -8.25 -12.94 5.17
CA GLU A 17 -8.53 -11.81 4.27
C GLU A 17 -7.68 -10.58 4.62
N PHE A 18 -7.13 -10.54 5.84
CA PHE A 18 -6.37 -9.40 6.35
C PHE A 18 -5.09 -9.85 7.08
N SER A 19 -4.02 -9.12 6.85
CA SER A 19 -2.78 -9.19 7.63
C SER A 19 -2.54 -7.90 8.38
N ILE A 20 -1.98 -8.02 9.58
CA ILE A 20 -1.55 -6.89 10.37
C ILE A 20 -0.48 -6.13 9.56
N GLY A 21 -0.69 -4.82 9.37
CA GLY A 21 0.20 -3.93 8.62
C GLY A 21 -0.27 -3.57 7.22
N ALA A 22 -1.24 -4.29 6.64
CA ALA A 22 -1.80 -3.95 5.33
C ALA A 22 -2.53 -2.59 5.34
N ASP A 23 -3.35 -2.32 6.36
CA ASP A 23 -4.04 -1.03 6.52
C ASP A 23 -3.06 0.14 6.71
N THR A 24 -2.00 -0.05 7.51
CA THR A 24 -0.95 0.96 7.68
C THR A 24 -0.26 1.27 6.35
N ALA A 25 0.03 0.25 5.54
CA ALA A 25 0.64 0.44 4.22
C ALA A 25 -0.28 1.20 3.26
N LEU A 26 -1.57 0.85 3.23
CA LEU A 26 -2.57 1.58 2.42
C LEU A 26 -2.66 3.04 2.81
N ASN A 27 -2.73 3.35 4.11
CA ASN A 27 -2.78 4.72 4.59
C ASN A 27 -1.53 5.52 4.21
N GLU A 28 -0.34 4.92 4.23
CA GLU A 28 0.88 5.59 3.76
C GLU A 28 0.89 5.81 2.24
N ILE A 29 0.43 4.85 1.44
CA ILE A 29 0.30 5.00 0.00
C ILE A 29 -0.64 6.18 -0.34
N VAL A 30 -1.79 6.28 0.34
CA VAL A 30 -2.74 7.39 0.15
C VAL A 30 -2.08 8.73 0.46
N LYS A 31 -1.41 8.86 1.61
CA LYS A 31 -0.70 10.09 1.99
C LYS A 31 0.36 10.50 0.97
N ILE A 32 1.11 9.54 0.43
CA ILE A 32 2.13 9.81 -0.59
C ILE A 32 1.49 10.26 -1.90
N CYS A 33 0.44 9.58 -2.36
CA CYS A 33 -0.33 9.94 -3.54
C CYS A 33 -0.89 11.36 -3.45
N ASP A 34 -1.42 11.77 -2.30
CA ASP A 34 -1.93 13.13 -2.08
C ASP A 34 -0.83 14.19 -2.19
N LYS A 35 0.36 13.94 -1.62
CA LYS A 35 1.51 14.84 -1.75
C LYS A 35 1.98 14.97 -3.20
N ILE A 36 2.05 13.85 -3.93
CA ILE A 36 2.44 13.85 -5.34
C ILE A 36 1.41 14.59 -6.19
N LYS A 37 0.11 14.36 -5.93
CA LYS A 37 -0.99 15.05 -6.60
C LYS A 37 -0.93 16.56 -6.36
N GLN A 38 -0.65 17.00 -5.14
CA GLN A 38 -0.48 18.41 -4.82
C GLN A 38 0.67 19.04 -5.63
N SER A 39 1.80 18.33 -5.78
CA SER A 39 2.91 18.75 -6.64
C SER A 39 2.52 18.81 -8.13
N ALA A 40 1.72 17.84 -8.61
CA ALA A 40 1.21 17.80 -9.98
C ALA A 40 0.29 18.98 -10.30
N GLN A 41 -0.53 19.41 -9.33
CA GLN A 41 -1.46 20.54 -9.51
C GLN A 41 -0.72 21.86 -9.73
N GLY A 42 0.45 22.06 -9.09
CA GLY A 42 1.28 23.24 -9.29
C GLY A 42 1.93 23.32 -10.67
N SER A 43 2.20 22.17 -11.31
CA SER A 43 2.80 22.08 -12.64
C SER A 43 1.85 21.33 -13.57
N LYS A 44 0.86 22.05 -14.13
CA LYS A 44 -0.13 21.52 -15.09
C LYS A 44 0.51 20.58 -16.12
N ARG A 45 -0.21 19.53 -16.54
CA ARG A 45 0.21 18.50 -17.52
C ARG A 45 1.39 17.63 -17.07
N ARG A 46 1.38 17.16 -15.81
CA ARG A 46 2.37 16.20 -15.28
C ARG A 46 1.70 14.88 -14.92
N ILE A 47 2.35 13.76 -15.28
CA ILE A 47 1.91 12.39 -14.97
C ILE A 47 2.98 11.76 -14.06
N PHE A 48 2.54 11.01 -13.05
CA PHE A 48 3.40 10.24 -12.16
C PHE A 48 3.05 8.76 -12.28
N VAL A 49 4.07 7.91 -12.37
CA VAL A 49 3.96 6.45 -12.23
C VAL A 49 4.41 6.11 -10.81
N ILE A 50 3.56 5.40 -10.06
CA ILE A 50 3.81 5.05 -8.66
C ILE A 50 3.86 3.52 -8.57
N GLU A 51 4.99 2.98 -8.16
CA GLU A 51 5.18 1.55 -7.89
C GLU A 51 4.87 1.27 -6.41
N THR A 52 4.08 0.24 -6.14
CA THR A 52 3.72 -0.20 -4.77
C THR A 52 4.33 -1.55 -4.45
N MET A 53 4.52 -1.82 -3.15
CA MET A 53 4.87 -3.15 -2.65
C MET A 53 3.68 -4.12 -2.80
N GLY A 54 3.91 -5.41 -2.57
CA GLY A 54 2.87 -6.45 -2.66
C GLY A 54 3.37 -7.75 -3.31
N GLY A 55 4.48 -7.68 -4.04
CA GLY A 55 5.02 -8.82 -4.79
C GLY A 55 4.04 -9.22 -5.89
N TYR A 56 3.46 -10.41 -5.80
CA TYR A 56 2.43 -10.90 -6.72
C TYR A 56 1.00 -10.69 -6.21
N CYS A 57 0.83 -10.00 -5.07
CA CYS A 57 -0.45 -9.63 -4.50
C CYS A 57 -0.63 -8.12 -4.67
N GLY A 58 -1.49 -7.73 -5.61
CA GLY A 58 -1.76 -6.32 -5.97
C GLY A 58 -3.16 -5.89 -5.57
#